data_AF-A0A2W4Q5J5-F1
#
_entry.id   AF-A0A2W4Q5J5-F1
#
_cell.length_a   1.000
_cell.length_b   1.000
_cell.length_c   1.000
_cell.angle_alpha   90.00
_cell.angle_beta   90.00
_cell.angle_gamma   90.00
#
_symmetry.space_group_name_H-M   'P 1'
#
loop_
_entity.id
_entity.type
_entity.pdbx_description
1 polymer ?
#
loop_
_entity_poly.entity_id
_entity_poly.type
_entity_poly.pdbx_seq_one_letter_code
_entity_poly.pdbx_strand_id
1 'polypeptide(L)'
;MTEPRVMAVDAGLQGMGVVVAEGRTIIYAGTSRTQKSGKRGLRVADDDADRCQQHARFLLGVIREWRPAGAVVELPGGGARGARANRSMGMATGVVAAVLEATGLPVGWVPPADGKETAGGRRGGREGEGEEAVGKAV
;
A
#
# COMPACT_ATOMS: atom_id res chain seq x y z
N MET A 1 -28.82 -5.49 1.85
CA MET A 1 -27.81 -4.67 1.13
C MET A 1 -26.46 -5.22 1.57
N THR A 2 -25.59 -5.58 0.64
CA THR A 2 -24.21 -5.95 0.96
C THR A 2 -23.45 -4.72 1.45
N GLU A 3 -22.61 -4.88 2.45
CA GLU A 3 -21.77 -3.78 2.95
C GLU A 3 -20.76 -3.36 1.86
N PRO A 4 -20.39 -2.06 1.78
CA PRO A 4 -19.42 -1.61 0.81
C PRO A 4 -18.04 -2.19 1.12
N ARG A 5 -17.31 -2.57 0.07
CA ARG A 5 -15.93 -3.02 0.19
C ARG A 5 -15.00 -1.83 0.25
N VAL A 6 -14.06 -1.84 1.20
CA VAL A 6 -13.05 -0.80 1.36
C VAL A 6 -11.68 -1.42 1.22
N MET A 7 -10.80 -0.76 0.46
CA MET A 7 -9.42 -1.19 0.29
C MET A 7 -8.49 -0.33 1.14
N ALA A 8 -7.54 -0.94 1.84
CA ALA A 8 -6.43 -0.26 2.49
C ALA A 8 -5.13 -0.56 1.75
N VAL A 9 -4.26 0.44 1.56
CA VAL A 9 -2.98 0.30 0.86
C VAL A 9 -1.84 0.86 1.70
N ASP A 10 -0.81 0.05 1.90
CA ASP A 10 0.50 0.46 2.44
C ASP A 10 1.53 0.45 1.30
N ALA A 11 2.03 1.63 0.96
CA ALA A 11 2.82 1.86 -0.24
C ALA A 11 4.33 1.75 0.02
N GLY A 12 4.95 0.68 -0.46
CA GLY A 12 6.41 0.53 -0.48
C GLY A 12 6.91 0.02 -1.82
N LEU A 13 8.03 0.58 -2.30
CA LEU A 13 8.59 0.17 -3.58
C LEU A 13 9.14 -1.26 -3.53
N GLN A 14 9.69 -1.70 -2.40
CA GLN A 14 10.13 -3.09 -2.22
C GLN A 14 8.95 -4.03 -1.93
N GLY A 15 7.94 -3.54 -1.20
CA GLY A 15 6.75 -4.28 -0.82
C GLY A 15 5.57 -3.34 -0.70
N MET A 16 4.47 -3.64 -1.39
CA MET A 16 3.20 -2.94 -1.26
C MET A 16 2.18 -3.90 -0.65
N GLY A 17 1.60 -3.51 0.48
CA GLY A 17 0.53 -4.26 1.14
C GLY A 17 -0.83 -3.75 0.73
N VAL A 18 -1.78 -4.66 0.49
CA VAL A 18 -3.17 -4.32 0.22
C VAL A 18 -4.09 -5.24 0.99
N VAL A 19 -5.11 -4.66 1.61
CA VAL A 19 -6.21 -5.37 2.27
C VAL A 19 -7.52 -4.89 1.66
N VAL A 20 -8.48 -5.80 1.44
CA VAL A 20 -9.87 -5.45 1.14
C VAL A 20 -10.75 -6.03 2.24
N ALA A 21 -11.59 -5.18 2.81
CA ALA A 21 -12.57 -5.57 3.82
C ALA A 21 -13.99 -5.33 3.32
N GLU A 22 -14.90 -6.21 3.70
CA GLU A 22 -16.35 -6.02 3.60
C GLU A 22 -16.88 -5.98 5.04
N GLY A 23 -17.23 -4.78 5.49
CA GLY A 23 -17.56 -4.57 6.90
C GLY A 23 -16.37 -4.75 7.83
N ARG A 24 -16.52 -5.69 8.77
CA ARG A 24 -15.46 -6.10 9.70
C ARG A 24 -14.64 -7.30 9.21
N THR A 25 -14.98 -7.84 8.05
CA THR A 25 -14.34 -9.06 7.55
C THR A 25 -13.32 -8.71 6.48
N ILE A 26 -12.09 -9.15 6.68
CA ILE A 26 -11.06 -9.11 5.63
C ILE A 26 -11.38 -10.21 4.61
N ILE A 27 -11.64 -9.81 3.37
CA ILE A 27 -11.94 -10.73 2.26
C ILE A 27 -10.74 -10.94 1.34
N TYR A 28 -9.76 -10.04 1.41
CA TYR A 28 -8.49 -10.16 0.70
C TYR A 28 -7.36 -9.52 1.50
N ALA A 29 -6.21 -10.18 1.54
CA ALA A 29 -4.95 -9.60 1.98
C ALA A 29 -3.84 -10.09 1.04
N GLY A 30 -3.08 -9.16 0.47
CA GLY A 30 -2.05 -9.46 -0.52
C GLY A 30 -0.88 -8.52 -0.43
N THR A 31 0.27 -8.98 -0.96
CA THR A 31 1.46 -8.15 -1.08
C THR A 31 2.08 -8.27 -2.46
N SER A 32 2.46 -7.14 -3.05
CA SER A 32 3.35 -7.09 -4.21
C SER A 32 4.77 -6.88 -3.73
N ARG A 33 5.68 -7.81 -4.04
CA ARG A 33 7.09 -7.72 -3.67
C ARG A 33 7.94 -7.55 -4.91
N THR A 34 8.82 -6.56 -4.91
CA THR A 34 9.78 -6.35 -5.98
C THR A 34 11.19 -6.39 -5.44
N GLN A 35 12.13 -6.79 -6.28
CA GLN A 35 13.55 -6.81 -5.97
C GLN A 35 14.29 -5.96 -7.00
N LYS A 36 15.36 -5.29 -6.56
CA LYS A 36 16.26 -4.60 -7.49
C LYS A 36 16.99 -5.64 -8.33
N SER A 37 17.09 -5.38 -9.63
CA SER A 37 17.88 -6.21 -10.52
C SER A 37 19.37 -6.14 -10.18
N GLY A 38 20.02 -7.30 -10.14
CA GLY A 38 21.49 -7.42 -10.07
C GLY A 38 22.16 -7.36 -11.45
N LYS A 39 21.39 -7.15 -12.53
CA LYS A 39 21.91 -7.21 -13.91
C LYS A 39 22.87 -6.05 -14.18
N ARG A 40 24.11 -6.38 -14.53
CA ARG A 40 25.13 -5.39 -14.91
C ARG A 40 24.71 -4.63 -16.16
N GLY A 41 24.87 -3.31 -16.14
CA GLY A 41 24.55 -2.42 -17.27
C GLY A 41 23.09 -1.99 -17.38
N LEU A 42 22.19 -2.49 -16.52
CA LEU A 42 20.82 -1.98 -16.42
C LEU A 42 20.83 -0.58 -15.78
N ARG A 43 20.09 0.36 -16.35
CA ARG A 43 19.95 1.69 -15.75
C ARG A 43 19.01 1.59 -14.55
N VAL A 44 19.32 2.32 -13.49
CA VAL A 44 18.49 2.37 -12.28
C VAL A 44 17.06 2.82 -12.60
N ALA A 45 16.89 3.75 -13.55
CA ALA A 45 15.58 4.22 -13.97
C ALA A 45 14.73 3.11 -14.62
N ASP A 46 15.35 2.23 -15.42
CA ASP A 46 14.65 1.12 -16.06
C ASP A 46 14.20 0.08 -15.00
N ASP A 47 15.09 -0.25 -14.05
CA ASP A 47 14.77 -1.11 -12.91
C ASP A 47 13.64 -0.53 -12.05
N ASP A 48 13.72 0.76 -11.71
CA ASP A 48 12.68 1.43 -10.92
C ASP A 48 11.33 1.46 -11.69
N ALA A 49 11.35 1.68 -13.00
CA ALA A 49 10.15 1.68 -13.84
C ALA A 49 9.48 0.29 -13.89
N ASP A 50 10.25 -0.78 -14.08
CA ASP A 50 9.73 -2.15 -14.07
C ASP A 50 9.07 -2.50 -12.73
N ARG A 51 9.70 -2.09 -11.62
CA ARG A 51 9.16 -2.30 -10.27
C ARG A 51 7.88 -1.49 -10.04
N CYS A 52 7.81 -0.26 -10.54
CA CYS A 52 6.59 0.55 -10.51
C CYS A 52 5.45 -0.08 -11.33
N GLN A 53 5.75 -0.63 -12.52
CA GLN A 53 4.76 -1.33 -13.34
C GLN A 53 4.21 -2.58 -12.66
N GLN A 54 5.07 -3.35 -11.96
CA GLN A 54 4.62 -4.52 -11.20
C GLN A 54 3.59 -4.13 -10.13
N HIS A 55 3.88 -3.07 -9.35
CA HIS A 55 2.94 -2.54 -8.37
C HIS A 55 1.64 -2.03 -9.00
N ALA A 56 1.74 -1.31 -10.12
CA ALA A 56 0.56 -0.81 -10.82
C ALA A 56 -0.35 -1.95 -11.29
N ARG A 57 0.23 -3.00 -11.89
CA ARG A 57 -0.52 -4.20 -12.34
C ARG A 57 -1.16 -4.94 -11.16
N PHE A 58 -0.42 -5.11 -10.07
CA PHE A 58 -0.94 -5.73 -8.86
C PHE A 58 -2.14 -4.97 -8.31
N LEU A 59 -2.00 -3.67 -8.07
CA LEU A 59 -3.05 -2.84 -7.49
C LEU A 59 -4.27 -2.78 -8.41
N LEU A 60 -4.07 -2.63 -9.71
CA LEU A 60 -5.15 -2.66 -10.70
C LEU A 60 -5.86 -4.03 -10.72
N GLY A 61 -5.13 -5.12 -10.54
CA GLY A 61 -5.68 -6.46 -10.40
C GLY A 61 -6.63 -6.56 -9.21
N VAL A 62 -6.17 -6.12 -8.02
CA VAL A 62 -7.00 -6.11 -6.81
C VAL A 62 -8.26 -5.26 -6.98
N ILE A 63 -8.12 -4.05 -7.55
CA ILE A 63 -9.27 -3.15 -7.79
C ILE A 63 -10.30 -3.81 -8.72
N ARG A 64 -9.85 -4.46 -9.80
CA ARG A 64 -10.74 -5.11 -10.78
C ARG A 64 -11.45 -6.33 -10.21
N GLU A 65 -10.73 -7.14 -9.45
CA GLU A 65 -11.24 -8.38 -8.87
C GLU A 65 -12.23 -8.10 -7.74
N TRP A 66 -11.85 -7.24 -6.80
CA TRP A 66 -12.62 -7.04 -5.57
C TRP A 66 -13.61 -5.88 -5.65
N ARG A 67 -13.44 -4.96 -6.61
CA ARG A 67 -14.29 -3.79 -6.85
C ARG A 67 -14.60 -3.01 -5.56
N PRO A 68 -13.57 -2.53 -4.83
CA PRO A 68 -13.79 -1.69 -3.66
C PRO A 68 -14.56 -0.42 -4.06
N ALA A 69 -15.38 0.09 -3.15
CA ALA A 69 -16.10 1.35 -3.31
C ALA A 69 -15.20 2.58 -3.06
N GLY A 70 -14.07 2.37 -2.36
CA GLY A 70 -13.06 3.40 -2.11
C GLY A 70 -11.79 2.80 -1.50
N ALA A 71 -10.75 3.63 -1.41
CA ALA A 71 -9.46 3.27 -0.85
C ALA A 71 -9.08 4.19 0.32
N VAL A 72 -8.35 3.64 1.28
CA VAL A 72 -7.65 4.38 2.34
C VAL A 72 -6.17 4.09 2.18
N VAL A 73 -5.35 5.12 2.07
CA VAL A 73 -3.92 4.97 1.79
C VAL A 73 -3.10 5.76 2.79
N GLU A 74 -2.11 5.11 3.39
CA GLU A 74 -1.16 5.79 4.26
C GLU A 74 -0.23 6.69 3.43
N LEU A 75 -0.13 7.95 3.81
CA LEU A 75 0.84 8.87 3.22
C LEU A 75 2.22 8.62 3.84
N PRO A 76 3.29 8.50 3.04
CA PRO A 76 4.63 8.44 3.60
C PRO A 76 4.93 9.76 4.32
N GLY A 77 5.21 9.70 5.63
CA GLY A 77 5.49 10.88 6.45
C GLY A 77 6.81 11.59 6.15
N GLY A 78 7.53 11.22 5.09
CA GLY A 78 8.82 11.83 4.71
C GLY A 78 9.99 11.57 5.67
N GLY A 79 9.78 10.81 6.74
CA GLY A 79 10.77 10.55 7.79
C GLY A 79 11.84 9.50 7.44
N ALA A 80 11.98 9.09 6.17
CA ALA A 80 12.95 8.07 5.83
C ALA A 80 14.39 8.61 5.88
N ARG A 81 15.31 7.73 6.29
CA ARG A 81 16.73 8.06 6.48
C ARG A 81 17.47 8.14 5.13
N GLY A 82 17.22 9.20 4.37
CA GLY A 82 18.02 9.59 3.20
C GLY A 82 17.24 9.72 1.89
N ALA A 83 17.84 10.47 0.95
CA ALA A 83 17.22 10.84 -0.33
C ALA A 83 16.74 9.63 -1.16
N ARG A 84 17.49 8.53 -1.14
CA ARG A 84 17.11 7.31 -1.88
C ARG A 84 15.87 6.64 -1.31
N ALA A 85 15.73 6.63 0.02
CA ALA A 85 14.56 6.06 0.68
C ALA A 85 13.32 6.92 0.43
N ASN A 86 13.46 8.25 0.54
CA ASN A 86 12.39 9.20 0.18
C ASN A 86 11.95 9.08 -1.29
N ARG A 87 12.91 8.96 -2.21
CA ARG A 87 12.59 8.69 -3.63
C ARG A 87 11.80 7.40 -3.79
N SER A 88 12.18 6.35 -3.08
CA SER A 88 11.51 5.04 -3.19
C SER A 88 10.07 5.09 -2.67
N MET A 89 9.83 5.77 -1.55
CA MET A 89 8.47 6.03 -1.04
C MET A 89 7.67 6.86 -2.05
N GLY A 90 8.24 7.97 -2.55
CA GLY A 90 7.56 8.83 -3.53
C GLY A 90 7.16 8.08 -4.82
N MET A 91 8.01 7.18 -5.31
CA MET A 91 7.68 6.36 -6.47
C MET A 91 6.52 5.39 -6.18
N ALA A 92 6.53 4.71 -5.04
CA ALA A 92 5.44 3.81 -4.65
C ALA A 92 4.12 4.56 -4.46
N THR A 93 4.13 5.68 -3.73
CA THR A 93 2.96 6.54 -3.54
C THR A 93 2.46 7.12 -4.85
N GLY A 94 3.36 7.53 -5.75
CA GLY A 94 3.01 8.01 -7.09
C GLY A 94 2.30 6.95 -7.93
N VAL A 95 2.73 5.68 -7.85
CA VAL A 95 2.03 4.56 -8.49
C VAL A 95 0.62 4.40 -7.92
N VAL A 96 0.47 4.40 -6.59
CA VAL A 96 -0.85 4.28 -5.95
C VAL A 96 -1.77 5.42 -6.37
N ALA A 97 -1.31 6.67 -6.28
CA ALA A 97 -2.08 7.85 -6.68
C ALA A 97 -2.52 7.78 -8.14
N ALA A 98 -1.59 7.45 -9.04
CA ALA A 98 -1.88 7.36 -10.48
C ALA A 98 -2.90 6.25 -10.80
N VAL A 99 -2.78 5.08 -10.16
CA VAL A 99 -3.72 3.98 -10.39
C VAL A 99 -5.11 4.30 -9.86
N LEU A 100 -5.21 4.86 -8.64
CA LEU A 100 -6.50 5.21 -8.04
C LEU A 100 -7.23 6.31 -8.82
N GLU A 101 -6.50 7.32 -9.26
CA GLU A 101 -7.05 8.37 -10.14
C GLU A 101 -7.51 7.79 -11.48
N ALA A 102 -6.67 6.96 -12.11
CA ALA A 102 -7.00 6.36 -13.41
C ALA A 102 -8.20 5.40 -13.36
N THR A 103 -8.49 4.79 -12.21
CA THR A 103 -9.69 3.96 -12.01
C THR A 103 -10.89 4.74 -11.52
N GLY A 104 -10.74 6.03 -11.21
CA GLY A 104 -11.78 6.86 -10.61
C GLY A 104 -12.18 6.39 -9.21
N LEU A 105 -11.31 5.65 -8.52
CA LEU A 105 -11.61 5.10 -7.20
C LEU A 105 -11.43 6.19 -6.13
N PRO A 106 -12.48 6.57 -5.37
CA PRO A 106 -12.34 7.56 -4.31
C PRO A 106 -11.29 7.15 -3.29
N VAL A 107 -10.42 8.08 -2.90
CA VAL A 107 -9.30 7.80 -1.98
C VAL A 107 -9.27 8.78 -0.80
N GLY A 108 -9.17 8.23 0.40
CA GLY A 108 -8.79 8.96 1.62
C GLY A 108 -7.32 8.76 1.92
N TRP A 109 -6.56 9.86 2.02
CA TRP A 109 -5.15 9.82 2.38
C TRP A 109 -4.99 10.07 3.88
N VAL A 110 -4.29 9.17 4.57
CA VAL A 110 -4.20 9.17 6.04
C VAL A 110 -2.73 9.34 6.47
N PRO A 111 -2.42 10.27 7.39
CA PRO A 111 -1.10 10.36 7.99
C PRO A 111 -0.71 9.10 8.78
N PRO A 112 0.60 8.74 8.86
CA PRO A 112 1.06 7.56 9.60
C PRO A 112 0.67 7.51 11.08
N ALA A 113 0.52 8.69 11.71
CA ALA A 113 0.13 8.78 13.11
C ALA A 113 -1.30 8.27 13.34
N ASP A 114 -2.20 8.51 12.39
CA ASP A 114 -3.64 8.32 12.54
C ASP A 114 -4.03 6.85 12.26
N GLY A 115 -3.29 6.16 11.39
CA GLY A 115 -3.47 4.73 11.12
C GLY A 115 -3.12 3.83 12.31
N LYS A 116 -2.10 4.21 13.09
CA LYS A 116 -1.68 3.44 14.29
C LYS A 116 -2.61 3.65 15.48
N GLU A 117 -3.16 4.85 15.62
CA GLU A 117 -4.14 5.15 16.68
C GLU A 117 -5.44 4.37 16.47
N THR A 118 -5.85 4.15 15.22
CA THR A 118 -7.06 3.38 14.88
C THR A 118 -6.86 1.86 14.88
N ALA A 119 -5.70 1.35 14.44
CA ALA A 119 -5.42 -0.08 14.43
C ALA A 119 -4.97 -0.65 15.79
N GLY A 120 -4.33 0.16 16.64
CA GLY A 120 -3.70 -0.30 17.89
C GLY A 120 -4.11 0.41 19.17
N GLY A 121 -4.97 1.43 19.11
CA GLY A 121 -5.47 2.14 20.29
C GLY A 121 -4.42 2.92 21.12
N ARG A 122 -3.15 2.96 20.71
CA ARG A 122 -2.11 3.80 21.34
C ARG A 122 -1.10 4.35 20.35
N ARG A 123 -0.75 5.61 20.58
CA ARG A 123 0.31 6.37 19.93
C ARG A 123 1.67 5.78 20.35
N GLY A 124 2.19 4.78 19.62
CA GLY A 124 3.56 4.29 19.85
C GLY A 124 3.86 2.81 19.62
N GLY A 125 3.10 2.07 18.80
CA GLY A 125 3.42 0.66 18.52
C GLY A 125 4.74 0.51 17.75
N ARG A 126 5.66 -0.31 18.31
CA ARG A 126 6.95 -0.67 17.70
C ARG A 126 6.74 -1.62 16.51
N GLU A 127 7.66 -1.62 15.55
CA GLU A 127 7.76 -2.61 14.47
C GLU A 127 7.72 -4.02 15.08
N GLY A 128 6.56 -4.68 15.03
CA GLY A 128 6.31 -5.97 15.68
C GLY A 128 4.85 -6.18 16.11
N GLU A 129 4.09 -5.11 16.39
CA GLU A 129 2.71 -5.24 16.91
C GLU A 129 1.63 -5.32 15.80
N GLY A 130 1.96 -4.97 14.55
CA GLY A 130 1.02 -5.00 13.43
C GLY A 130 0.64 -6.41 12.95
N GLU A 131 1.51 -7.40 13.13
CA GLU A 131 1.24 -8.78 12.73
C GLU A 131 0.26 -9.49 13.68
N GLU A 132 0.22 -9.10 14.97
CA GLU A 132 -0.64 -9.73 15.97
C GLU A 132 -2.11 -9.27 15.88
N ALA A 133 -2.36 -8.04 15.40
CA ALA A 133 -3.70 -7.48 15.30
C ALA A 133 -4.57 -8.17 14.24
N VAL A 134 -3.96 -8.68 13.15
CA VAL A 134 -4.66 -9.43 12.10
C VAL A 134 -5.07 -10.82 12.59
N GLY A 135 -4.32 -11.42 13.52
CA GLY A 135 -4.60 -12.74 14.09
C GLY A 135 -5.71 -12.79 15.14
N LYS A 136 -6.11 -11.64 15.71
CA LYS A 136 -7.14 -11.55 16.77
C LYS A 136 -8.52 -11.08 16.29
N ALA A 137 -8.66 -10.83 14.98
CA ALA A 137 -9.93 -10.41 14.36
C ALA A 137 -10.67 -11.57 13.64
N VAL A 138 -10.29 -12.83 13.93
CA VAL A 138 -10.96 -14.05 13.47
C VAL A 138 -11.72 -14.69 14.62
#